data_AF-Q116G7-F1
#
_entry.id   AF-Q116G7-F1
#
_cell.length_a   1.000
_cell.length_b   1.000
_cell.length_c   1.000
_cell.angle_alpha   90.00
_cell.angle_beta   90.00
_cell.angle_gamma   90.00
#
_symmetry.space_group_name_H-M   'P 1'
#
loop_
_entity.id
_entity.type
_entity.pdbx_description
1 polymer ?
#
loop_
_entity_poly.entity_id
_entity_poly.type
_entity_poly.pdbx_seq_one_letter_code
_entity_poly.pdbx_strand_id
1 'polypeptide(L)'
;MIYCLKTNQVLTRAELAKVLGRHESTITRWLTLYRAGGLKKLLEVKNVPGKTSKISPEILAGLQAKLSETIGFNSLGEIPKWLIEKYQVQLADKTVHKIF
;
A
#
# COMPACT_ATOMS: atom_id res chain seq x y z
N MET A 1 15.77 17.89 -6.68
CA MET A 1 14.71 18.83 -7.12
C MET A 1 14.66 20.08 -6.26
N ILE A 2 14.13 20.03 -5.02
CA ILE A 2 13.97 21.22 -4.16
C ILE A 2 15.30 21.91 -3.87
N TYR A 3 16.37 21.13 -3.67
CA TYR A 3 17.73 21.65 -3.54
C TYR A 3 18.14 22.54 -4.73
N CYS A 4 18.01 22.03 -5.96
CA CYS A 4 18.36 22.75 -7.19
C CYS A 4 17.56 24.05 -7.37
N LEU A 5 16.29 24.06 -6.94
CA LEU A 5 15.45 25.27 -6.95
C LEU A 5 15.88 26.26 -5.86
N LYS A 6 16.27 25.77 -4.67
CA LYS A 6 16.73 26.62 -3.56
C LYS A 6 18.10 27.24 -3.82
N THR A 7 18.95 26.54 -4.57
CA THR A 7 20.29 27.01 -4.97
C THR A 7 20.28 27.76 -6.30
N ASN A 8 19.11 28.04 -6.90
CA ASN A 8 18.96 28.65 -8.23
C ASN A 8 19.81 28.00 -9.33
N GLN A 9 20.16 26.72 -9.17
CA GLN A 9 20.92 25.96 -10.17
C GLN A 9 20.10 25.68 -11.43
N VAL A 10 18.78 25.79 -11.33
CA VAL A 10 17.86 25.53 -12.43
C VAL A 10 16.71 26.52 -12.38
N LEU A 11 16.43 27.17 -13.52
CA LEU A 11 15.38 28.19 -13.65
C LEU A 11 14.11 27.63 -14.28
N THR A 12 14.22 26.56 -15.07
CA THR A 12 13.08 26.00 -15.83
C THR A 12 12.74 24.56 -15.44
N ARG A 13 11.49 24.16 -15.67
CA ARG A 13 11.02 22.79 -15.40
C ARG A 13 11.68 21.77 -16.33
N ALA A 14 11.94 22.17 -17.58
CA ALA A 14 12.59 21.33 -18.58
C ALA A 14 14.05 21.02 -18.21
N GLU A 15 14.81 22.02 -17.75
CA GLU A 15 16.16 21.80 -17.22
C GLU A 15 16.14 20.91 -15.97
N LEU A 16 15.15 21.09 -15.09
CA LEU A 16 15.03 20.30 -13.86
C LEU A 16 14.73 18.84 -14.16
N ALA A 17 13.90 18.59 -15.18
CA ALA A 17 13.63 17.26 -15.72
C ALA A 17 14.90 16.62 -16.29
N LYS A 18 15.70 17.37 -17.06
CA LYS A 18 16.98 16.91 -17.63
C LYS A 18 18.01 16.59 -16.55
N VAL A 19 18.20 17.48 -15.57
CA VAL A 19 19.16 17.31 -14.45
C VAL A 19 18.78 16.11 -13.58
N LEU A 20 17.48 15.87 -13.36
CA LEU A 20 17.01 14.76 -12.52
C LEU A 20 16.80 13.45 -13.29
N GLY A 21 16.96 13.45 -14.62
CA GLY A 21 16.68 12.28 -15.46
C GLY A 21 15.24 11.79 -15.37
N ARG A 22 14.28 12.71 -15.20
CA ARG A 22 12.85 12.39 -15.05
C ARG A 22 12.02 13.15 -16.08
N HIS A 23 10.87 12.59 -16.43
CA HIS A 23 9.93 13.26 -17.32
C HIS A 23 9.36 14.53 -16.68
N GLU A 24 9.07 15.55 -17.47
CA GLU A 24 8.57 16.86 -17.00
C GLU A 24 7.25 16.75 -16.23
N SER A 25 6.39 15.81 -16.62
CA SER A 25 5.13 15.52 -15.92
C SER A 25 5.36 15.07 -14.47
N THR A 26 6.42 14.29 -14.21
CA THR A 26 6.81 13.87 -12.85
C THR A 26 7.27 15.07 -12.02
N ILE A 27 8.07 15.96 -12.62
CA ILE A 27 8.52 17.19 -11.97
C ILE A 27 7.33 18.10 -11.64
N THR A 28 6.40 18.26 -12.58
CA THR A 28 5.17 19.04 -12.37
C THR A 28 4.32 18.47 -11.24
N ARG A 29 4.12 17.14 -11.22
CA ARG A 29 3.41 16.47 -10.12
C ARG A 29 4.09 16.70 -8.76
N TRP A 30 5.42 16.55 -8.69
CA TRP A 30 6.18 16.78 -7.46
C TRP A 30 6.09 18.23 -6.98
N LEU A 31 6.18 19.21 -7.89
CA LEU A 31 6.00 20.62 -7.56
C LEU A 31 4.59 20.92 -7.05
N THR A 32 3.56 20.31 -7.64
CA THR A 32 2.17 20.46 -7.16
C THR A 32 2.00 19.87 -5.76
N LEU A 33 2.54 18.68 -5.49
CA LEU A 33 2.50 18.08 -4.15
C LEU A 33 3.23 18.93 -3.11
N TYR A 34 4.39 19.45 -3.48
CA TYR A 34 5.17 20.34 -2.63
C TYR A 34 4.43 21.66 -2.33
N ARG A 35 3.76 22.27 -3.31
CA ARG A 35 2.94 23.47 -3.07
C ARG A 35 1.72 23.18 -2.19
N ALA A 36 1.14 21.99 -2.31
CA ALA A 36 -0.07 21.61 -1.60
C ALA A 36 0.16 21.16 -0.14
N GLY A 37 1.39 20.89 0.28
CA GLY A 37 1.66 20.40 1.64
C GLY A 37 3.13 20.32 2.03
N GLY A 38 3.97 21.09 1.35
CA GLY A 38 5.40 21.18 1.60
C GLY A 38 6.14 19.86 1.40
N LEU A 39 7.24 19.72 2.14
CA LEU A 39 8.09 18.54 2.10
C LEU A 39 7.36 17.28 2.58
N LYS A 40 6.46 17.41 3.57
CA LYS A 40 5.69 16.29 4.13
C LYS A 40 4.89 15.58 3.04
N LYS A 41 4.16 16.35 2.22
CA LYS A 41 3.32 15.83 1.13
C LYS A 41 4.10 15.37 -0.09
N LEU A 42 5.29 15.92 -0.30
CA LEU A 42 6.21 15.45 -1.35
C LEU A 42 6.83 14.08 -1.00
N LEU A 43 7.13 13.87 0.28
CA LEU A 43 7.68 12.61 0.81
C LEU A 43 6.60 11.59 1.19
N GLU A 44 5.33 11.97 1.08
CA GLU A 44 4.21 11.07 1.31
C GLU A 44 4.17 10.02 0.20
N VAL A 45 4.70 8.84 0.51
CA VAL A 45 4.54 7.67 -0.34
C VAL A 45 3.09 7.23 -0.21
N LYS A 46 2.24 7.66 -1.15
CA LYS A 46 0.90 7.08 -1.29
C LYS A 46 1.05 5.59 -1.57
N ASN A 47 0.93 4.79 -0.53
CA ASN A 47 0.52 3.42 -0.67
C ASN A 47 -0.92 3.47 -1.16
N VAL A 48 -1.09 3.41 -2.48
CA VAL A 48 -2.40 3.11 -3.04
C VAL A 48 -2.80 1.80 -2.36
N PRO A 49 -3.93 1.74 -1.62
CA PRO A 49 -4.39 0.48 -1.08
C PRO A 49 -4.63 -0.40 -2.31
N GLY A 50 -3.69 -1.30 -2.58
CA GLY A 50 -3.84 -2.29 -3.62
C GLY A 50 -5.16 -3.01 -3.38
N LYS A 51 -5.81 -3.45 -4.47
CA LYS A 51 -7.03 -4.28 -4.56
C LYS A 51 -7.59 -4.65 -3.18
N THR A 52 -8.70 -4.01 -2.80
CA THR A 52 -9.48 -4.32 -1.59
C THR A 52 -9.44 -5.82 -1.33
N SER A 53 -8.75 -6.23 -0.27
CA SER A 53 -8.63 -7.63 0.07
C SER A 53 -10.04 -8.20 0.18
N LYS A 54 -10.29 -9.40 -0.37
CA LYS A 54 -11.58 -10.11 -0.18
C LYS A 54 -11.88 -10.43 1.29
N ILE A 55 -10.97 -10.05 2.18
CA ILE A 55 -11.01 -10.25 3.60
C ILE A 55 -11.57 -8.98 4.23
N SER A 56 -12.86 -9.01 4.57
CA SER A 56 -13.51 -8.01 5.40
C SER A 56 -12.89 -8.02 6.82
N PRO A 57 -12.85 -6.88 7.54
CA PRO A 57 -12.42 -6.84 8.93
C PRO A 57 -13.16 -7.85 9.83
N GLU A 58 -14.42 -8.13 9.52
CA GLU A 58 -15.25 -9.12 10.24
C GLU A 58 -14.68 -10.55 10.12
N ILE A 59 -14.15 -10.89 8.94
CA ILE A 59 -13.55 -12.19 8.68
C ILE A 59 -12.25 -12.35 9.46
N LEU A 60 -11.43 -11.28 9.54
CA LEU A 60 -10.21 -11.28 10.36
C LEU A 60 -10.53 -11.41 11.85
N ALA A 61 -11.53 -10.68 12.35
CA ALA A 61 -11.93 -10.77 13.75
C ALA A 61 -12.45 -12.17 14.10
N GLY A 62 -13.27 -12.76 13.24
CA GLY A 62 -13.74 -14.14 13.41
C GLY A 62 -12.62 -15.18 13.36
N LEU A 63 -11.62 -14.98 12.48
CA LEU A 63 -10.46 -15.86 12.39
C LEU A 63 -9.57 -15.75 13.63
N GLN A 64 -9.29 -14.54 14.12
CA GLN A 64 -8.53 -14.31 15.35
C GLN A 64 -9.21 -14.91 16.58
N ALA A 65 -10.53 -14.79 16.68
CA ALA A 65 -11.29 -15.43 17.75
C ALA A 65 -11.15 -16.96 17.70
N LYS A 66 -11.25 -17.56 16.51
CA LYS A 66 -11.11 -19.02 16.34
C LYS A 66 -9.70 -19.52 16.61
N LEU A 67 -8.68 -18.74 16.24
CA LEU A 67 -7.27 -19.02 16.56
C LEU A 67 -6.97 -18.89 18.07
N SER A 68 -7.75 -18.09 18.79
CA SER A 68 -7.61 -17.89 20.24
C SER A 68 -8.31 -18.99 21.05
N GLU A 69 -9.13 -19.83 20.42
CA GLU A 69 -9.71 -21.00 21.08
C GLU A 69 -8.63 -22.08 21.31
N THR A 70 -8.64 -22.71 22.48
CA THR A 70 -7.62 -23.67 22.94
C THR A 70 -7.43 -24.92 22.06
N ILE A 71 -8.36 -25.18 21.14
CA ILE A 71 -8.33 -26.31 20.19
C ILE A 71 -7.77 -25.86 18.81
N GLY A 72 -7.76 -24.55 18.53
CA GLY A 72 -7.17 -23.96 17.33
C GLY A 72 -7.58 -24.60 16.00
N PHE A 73 -6.78 -24.34 14.95
CA PHE A 73 -6.76 -25.14 13.73
C PHE A 73 -5.63 -26.16 13.84
N ASN A 74 -5.89 -27.43 13.52
CA ASN A 74 -4.88 -28.48 13.57
C ASN A 74 -3.89 -28.36 12.40
N SER A 75 -4.29 -27.69 11.32
CA SER A 75 -3.47 -27.42 10.15
C SER A 75 -3.88 -26.13 9.44
N LEU A 76 -2.91 -25.43 8.84
CA LEU A 76 -3.14 -24.22 8.03
C LEU A 76 -4.09 -24.48 6.84
N GLY A 77 -4.23 -25.73 6.39
CA GLY A 77 -5.16 -26.14 5.34
C GLY A 77 -6.64 -26.22 5.75
N GLU A 78 -6.93 -26.16 7.06
CA GLU A 78 -8.33 -26.13 7.57
C GLU A 78 -8.91 -24.72 7.53
N ILE A 79 -8.05 -23.71 7.49
CA ILE A 79 -8.43 -22.30 7.51
C ILE A 79 -9.22 -21.91 6.25
N PRO A 80 -8.76 -22.20 5.01
CA PRO A 80 -9.58 -21.98 3.81
C PRO A 80 -10.93 -22.70 3.85
N LYS A 81 -10.98 -23.93 4.39
CA LYS A 81 -12.21 -24.73 4.47
C LYS A 81 -13.23 -24.10 5.41
N TRP A 82 -12.78 -23.69 6.60
CA TRP A 82 -13.61 -23.02 7.59
C TRP A 82 -14.12 -21.65 7.11
N LEU A 83 -13.29 -20.91 6.37
CA LEU A 83 -13.68 -19.64 5.74
C LEU A 83 -14.77 -19.81 4.67
N ILE A 84 -14.71 -20.89 3.89
CA ILE A 84 -15.76 -21.23 2.93
C ILE A 84 -17.04 -21.65 3.64
N GLU A 85 -16.94 -22.48 4.68
CA GLU A 85 -18.10 -23.00 5.40
C GLU A 85 -18.85 -21.90 6.18
N LYS A 86 -18.12 -21.02 6.88
CA LYS A 86 -18.72 -20.01 7.78
C LYS A 86 -19.01 -18.68 7.10
N TYR A 87 -18.19 -18.27 6.13
CA TYR A 87 -18.30 -16.94 5.49
C TYR A 87 -18.53 -17.02 3.97
N GLN A 88 -18.60 -18.22 3.38
CA GLN A 88 -18.69 -18.42 1.92
C GLN A 88 -17.60 -17.69 1.13
N VAL A 89 -16.45 -17.42 1.76
CA VAL A 89 -15.33 -16.74 1.11
C VAL A 89 -14.30 -17.75 0.66
N GLN A 90 -14.17 -17.90 -0.67
CA GLN A 90 -13.08 -18.65 -1.27
C GLN A 90 -11.79 -17.83 -1.25
N LEU A 91 -10.88 -18.18 -0.33
CA LEU A 91 -9.51 -17.70 -0.31
C LEU A 91 -8.60 -18.72 -0.98
N ALA A 92 -7.67 -18.22 -1.81
CA ALA A 92 -6.58 -19.06 -2.31
C ALA A 92 -5.55 -19.30 -1.20
N ASP A 93 -4.92 -20.47 -1.16
CA ASP A 93 -3.91 -20.85 -0.16
C ASP A 93 -2.79 -19.81 -0.01
N LYS A 94 -2.38 -19.20 -1.13
CA LYS A 94 -1.38 -18.11 -1.17
C LYS A 94 -1.76 -16.88 -0.33
N THR A 95 -3.06 -16.66 -0.12
CA THR A 95 -3.57 -15.53 0.66
C THR A 95 -3.53 -15.86 2.14
N VAL A 96 -3.78 -17.12 2.52
CA VAL A 96 -3.66 -17.59 3.90
C VAL A 96 -2.21 -17.48 4.40
N HIS A 97 -1.24 -17.88 3.58
CA HIS A 97 0.19 -17.73 3.90
C HIS A 97 0.68 -16.29 4.10
N LYS A 98 -0.08 -15.28 3.65
CA LYS A 98 0.29 -13.87 3.82
C LYS A 98 -0.30 -13.26 5.10
N ILE A 99 -1.28 -13.93 5.70
CA ILE A 99 -1.98 -13.47 6.90
C ILE A 99 -1.27 -13.96 8.17
N PHE A 100 -0.68 -15.16 8.11
CA PHE A 100 0.22 -15.71 9.14
C PHE A 100 1.66 -15.28 8.90
#